data_AF-A0A6B1HU66-F1
#
_entry.id   AF-A0A6B1HU66-F1
#
_cell.length_a   1.000
_cell.length_b   1.000
_cell.length_c   1.000
_cell.angle_alpha   90.00
_cell.angle_beta   90.00
_cell.angle_gamma   90.00
#
_symmetry.space_group_name_H-M   'P 1'
#
loop_
_entity.id
_entity.type
_entity.pdbx_description
1 polymer ?
#
loop_
_entity_poly.entity_id
_entity_poly.type
_entity_poly.pdbx_seq_one_letter_code
_entity_poly.pdbx_strand_id
1 'polypeptide(L)'
;MLVRRFSLAALAALCSTAYADPQATRDDIEIRRILSVSQGTIRIAKDPRDDALYILRQDGAIERIDLTAARRVPTYSHRDHGIS
;
A
#
# COMPACT_ATOMS: atom_id res chain seq x y z
N MET A 1 15.81 -52.85 -5.01
CA MET A 1 16.08 -51.41 -5.14
C MET A 1 14.91 -50.77 -5.88
N LEU A 2 14.02 -50.07 -5.18
CA LEU A 2 12.84 -49.45 -5.80
C LEU A 2 13.14 -47.96 -6.03
N VAL A 3 13.30 -47.59 -7.31
CA VAL A 3 13.57 -46.21 -7.75
C VAL A 3 12.33 -45.35 -7.46
N ARG A 4 12.48 -44.39 -6.55
CA ARG A 4 11.45 -43.41 -6.18
C ARG A 4 11.33 -42.39 -7.31
N ARG A 5 10.40 -42.62 -8.24
CA ARG A 5 9.96 -41.63 -9.22
C ARG A 5 9.18 -40.55 -8.48
N PHE A 6 9.85 -39.48 -8.06
CA PHE A 6 9.17 -38.28 -7.57
C PHE A 6 8.47 -37.62 -8.76
N SER A 7 7.16 -37.85 -8.83
CA SER A 7 6.25 -37.38 -9.87
C SER A 7 6.36 -35.87 -10.08
N LEU A 8 6.65 -35.46 -11.32
CA LEU A 8 6.58 -34.07 -11.81
C LEU A 8 5.25 -33.35 -11.48
N ALA A 9 4.19 -34.10 -11.16
CA ALA A 9 2.87 -33.57 -10.81
C ALA A 9 2.88 -32.63 -9.58
N ALA A 10 3.82 -32.79 -8.64
CA ALA A 10 3.90 -31.92 -7.48
C ALA A 10 4.38 -30.49 -7.81
N LEU A 11 5.14 -30.31 -8.91
CA LEU A 11 5.67 -29.00 -9.29
C LEU A 11 4.63 -28.12 -9.99
N ALA A 12 3.68 -28.72 -10.70
CA ALA A 12 2.59 -27.99 -11.37
C ALA A 12 1.56 -27.40 -10.39
N ALA A 13 1.42 -27.96 -9.18
CA ALA A 13 0.50 -27.46 -8.16
C ALA A 13 0.98 -26.17 -7.47
N LEU A 14 2.28 -25.86 -7.55
CA LEU A 14 2.86 -24.64 -6.98
C LEU A 14 2.61 -23.40 -7.85
N CYS A 15 2.23 -23.58 -9.12
CA CYS A 15 1.74 -22.52 -10.00
C CYS A 15 0.25 -22.23 -9.74
N SER A 16 -0.14 -22.19 -8.48
CA SER A 16 -1.41 -21.59 -8.08
C SER A 16 -1.32 -20.11 -8.45
N THR A 17 -1.92 -19.76 -9.58
CA THR A 17 -2.08 -18.40 -10.07
C THR A 17 -2.75 -17.61 -8.95
N ALA A 18 -1.97 -16.80 -8.23
CA ALA A 18 -2.55 -15.75 -7.41
C ALA A 18 -3.36 -14.89 -8.38
N TYR A 19 -4.68 -15.02 -8.33
CA TYR A 19 -5.59 -14.22 -9.12
C TYR A 19 -5.38 -12.76 -8.70
N ALA A 20 -4.51 -12.07 -9.42
CA ALA A 20 -4.26 -10.64 -9.29
C ALA A 20 -5.21 -9.83 -10.20
N ASP A 21 -6.21 -10.50 -10.79
CA ASP A 21 -7.23 -9.84 -11.58
C ASP A 21 -8.03 -8.88 -10.68
N PRO A 22 -8.30 -7.65 -11.16
CA PRO A 22 -9.15 -6.72 -10.43
C PRO A 22 -10.50 -7.37 -10.13
N GLN A 23 -10.78 -7.59 -8.84
CA GLN A 23 -12.11 -8.02 -8.43
C GLN A 23 -13.05 -6.82 -8.44
N ALA A 24 -14.32 -7.07 -8.76
CA ALA A 24 -15.36 -6.08 -8.55
C ALA A 24 -15.31 -5.60 -7.09
N THR A 25 -15.51 -4.30 -6.88
CA THR A 25 -15.62 -3.74 -5.54
C THR A 25 -16.68 -4.54 -4.78
N ARG A 26 -16.34 -5.01 -3.58
CA ARG A 26 -17.31 -5.74 -2.75
C ARG A 26 -18.50 -4.83 -2.48
N ASP A 27 -19.71 -5.38 -2.59
CA ASP A 27 -20.96 -4.64 -2.45
C ASP A 27 -21.15 -4.03 -1.04
N ASP A 28 -20.38 -4.48 -0.05
CA ASP A 28 -20.33 -3.95 1.31
C ASP A 28 -19.27 -2.86 1.53
N ILE A 29 -18.53 -2.47 0.48
CA ILE A 29 -17.52 -1.40 0.53
C ILE A 29 -18.02 -0.19 -0.26
N GLU A 30 -18.19 0.93 0.44
CA GLU A 30 -18.52 2.21 -0.17
C GLU A 30 -17.29 3.13 -0.26
N ILE A 31 -17.07 3.71 -1.44
CA ILE A 31 -16.05 4.77 -1.62
C ILE A 31 -16.63 6.08 -1.09
N ARG A 32 -16.26 6.43 0.14
CA ARG A 32 -16.74 7.67 0.78
C ARG A 32 -16.04 8.93 0.27
N ARG A 33 -14.78 8.82 -0.16
CA ARG A 33 -13.94 9.95 -0.59
C ARG A 33 -12.87 9.47 -1.57
N ILE A 34 -12.55 10.32 -2.55
CA ILE A 34 -11.40 10.17 -3.45
C ILE A 34 -10.50 11.38 -3.21
N LEU A 35 -9.21 11.13 -2.97
CA LEU A 35 -8.22 12.15 -2.65
C LEU A 35 -7.02 12.01 -3.58
N SER A 36 -6.55 13.13 -4.10
CA SER A 36 -5.27 13.16 -4.83
C SER A 36 -4.11 13.24 -3.86
N VAL A 37 -3.06 12.45 -4.12
CA VAL A 37 -1.80 12.52 -3.38
C VAL A 37 -0.78 13.37 -4.13
N SER A 38 0.23 13.86 -3.40
CA SER A 38 1.33 14.63 -3.97
C SER A 38 2.13 13.77 -4.96
N GLN A 39 2.63 14.36 -6.04
CA GLN A 39 3.50 13.65 -6.98
C GLN A 39 4.73 13.10 -6.26
N GLY A 40 5.17 11.91 -6.63
CA GLY A 40 6.29 11.23 -5.96
C GLY A 40 5.94 10.67 -4.58
N THR A 41 4.65 10.51 -4.26
CA THR A 41 4.22 9.74 -3.09
C THR A 41 4.64 8.29 -3.27
N ILE A 42 5.43 7.78 -2.33
CA ILE A 42 5.94 6.40 -2.35
C ILE A 42 5.26 5.52 -1.30
N ARG A 43 4.63 6.12 -0.28
CA ARG A 43 3.91 5.39 0.76
C ARG A 43 2.75 6.19 1.31
N ILE A 44 1.67 5.48 1.61
CA ILE A 44 0.51 5.95 2.37
C ILE A 44 0.39 5.05 3.60
N ALA A 45 0.23 5.62 4.79
CA ALA A 45 0.10 4.86 6.03
C ALA A 45 -0.94 5.48 6.95
N LYS A 46 -1.82 4.64 7.51
CA LYS A 46 -2.77 5.03 8.56
C LYS A 46 -2.12 4.79 9.92
N ASP A 47 -2.16 5.76 10.82
CA ASP A 47 -1.80 5.56 12.22
C ASP A 47 -2.94 4.80 12.92
N PRO A 48 -2.68 3.63 13.53
CA PRO A 48 -3.72 2.83 14.17
C PRO A 48 -4.27 3.43 15.48
N ARG A 49 -3.66 4.50 16.02
CA ARG A 49 -4.03 5.09 17.32
C ARG A 49 -5.14 6.12 17.18
N ASP A 50 -5.08 6.93 16.13
CA ASP A 50 -5.96 8.07 15.90
C ASP A 50 -6.56 8.11 14.49
N ASP A 51 -6.34 7.05 13.70
CA ASP A 51 -6.79 6.90 12.33
C ASP A 51 -6.29 7.99 11.35
N ALA A 52 -5.28 8.77 11.75
CA ALA A 52 -4.68 9.77 10.89
C ALA A 52 -3.96 9.11 9.71
N LEU A 53 -4.12 9.71 8.52
CA LEU A 53 -3.47 9.22 7.31
C LEU A 53 -2.24 10.07 7.02
N TYR A 54 -1.10 9.44 6.77
CA TYR A 54 0.17 10.08 6.42
C TYR A 54 0.63 9.63 5.04
N ILE A 55 1.28 10.53 4.32
CA ILE A 55 1.97 10.23 3.06
C ILE A 55 3.45 10.57 3.17
N LEU A 56 4.28 9.69 2.61
CA LEU A 56 5.72 9.89 2.44
C LEU A 56 6.01 10.09 0.96
N ARG A 57 6.79 11.12 0.66
CA ARG A 57 7.23 11.48 -0.68
C ARG A 57 8.69 11.08 -0.91
N GLN A 58 9.08 10.98 -2.18
CA GLN A 58 10.44 10.63 -2.60
C GLN A 58 11.50 11.61 -2.08
N ASP A 59 11.13 12.87 -1.84
CA ASP A 59 12.00 13.92 -1.31
C ASP A 59 12.04 13.90 0.22
N GLY A 60 11.59 12.82 0.86
CA GLY A 60 11.58 12.67 2.31
C GLY A 60 10.50 13.50 3.03
N ALA A 61 9.68 14.28 2.34
CA ALA A 61 8.60 15.01 3.00
C ALA A 61 7.50 14.06 3.52
N ILE A 62 7.02 14.33 4.73
CA ILE A 62 5.89 13.64 5.35
C ILE A 62 4.75 14.63 5.56
N GLU A 63 3.60 14.33 4.97
CA GLU A 63 2.38 15.15 5.06
C GLU A 63 1.27 14.34 5.73
N ARG A 64 0.56 14.93 6.70
CA ARG A 64 -0.68 14.36 7.25
C ARG A 64 -1.85 14.78 6.37
N ILE A 65 -2.75 13.86 6.09
CA ILE A 65 -4.01 14.13 5.39
C ILE A 65 -5.10 14.36 6.42
N ASP A 66 -5.69 15.55 6.37
CA ASP A 66 -6.92 15.89 7.08
C ASP A 66 -8.11 15.43 6.22
N LEU A 67 -8.70 14.29 6.59
CA LEU A 67 -9.80 13.66 5.84
C LEU A 67 -11.10 14.47 5.86
N THR A 68 -11.28 15.35 6.85
CA THR A 68 -12.49 16.19 6.97
C THR A 68 -12.39 17.40 6.07
N ALA A 69 -11.25 18.08 6.08
CA ALA A 69 -11.02 19.27 5.25
C ALA A 69 -10.43 18.94 3.86
N ALA A 70 -10.20 17.66 3.56
CA ALA A 70 -9.58 17.19 2.31
C ALA A 70 -8.27 17.93 1.97
N ARG A 71 -7.48 18.25 3.00
CA ARG A 71 -6.24 19.02 2.86
C ARG A 71 -5.04 18.26 3.41
N ARG A 72 -3.86 18.62 2.91
CA ARG A 72 -2.58 18.12 3.39
C ARG A 72 -1.98 19.11 4.38
N VAL A 73 -1.46 18.61 5.48
CA VAL A 73 -0.80 19.38 6.53
C VAL A 73 0.67 18.92 6.57
N PRO A 74 1.63 19.79 6.19
CA PRO A 74 3.05 19.49 6.31
C PRO A 74 3.37 19.07 7.75
N THR A 75 4.05 17.94 7.93
CA THR A 75 4.39 17.41 9.26
C THR A 75 5.89 17.32 9.45
N TYR A 76 6.60 16.69 8.52
CA TYR A 76 8.07 16.65 8.49
C TYR A 76 8.60 16.90 7.09
N SER A 77 9.82 17.39 7.01
CA SER A 77 10.57 17.66 5.79
C SER A 77 11.86 16.84 5.74
N HIS A 78 12.50 16.76 4.57
CA HIS A 78 13.84 16.16 4.42
C HIS A 78 14.85 16.66 5.45
N ARG A 79 14.77 17.94 5.84
CA ARG A 79 15.68 18.55 6.82
C ARG A 79 15.53 17.91 8.20
N ASP A 80 14.31 17.58 8.59
CA ASP A 80 14.02 16.91 9.87
C ASP A 80 14.55 15.48 9.90
N HIS A 81 14.84 14.91 8.73
CA HIS A 81 15.43 13.59 8.55
C HIS A 81 16.95 13.62 8.33
N GLY A 82 17.56 14.82 8.28
CA GLY A 82 18.98 14.98 7.97
C GLY A 82 19.33 14.64 6.53
N ILE A 83 18.36 14.69 5.61
CA ILE A 83 18.54 14.42 4.18
C ILE A 83 18.78 15.77 3.49
N SER A 84 19.92 15.89 2.82
CA SER A 84 20.37 17.08 2.08
C SER A 84 20.04 17.01 0.59
#